data_AF-A0A7K3G055-F1
#
_entry.id   AF-A0A7K3G055-F1
#
_cell.length_a   1.000
_cell.length_b   1.000
_cell.length_c   1.000
_cell.angle_alpha   90.00
_cell.angle_beta   90.00
_cell.angle_gamma   90.00
#
_symmetry.space_group_name_H-M   'P 1'
#
loop_
_entity.id
_entity.type
_entity.pdbx_description
1 polymer ?
#
loop_
_entity_poly.entity_id
_entity_poly.type
_entity_poly.pdbx_seq_one_letter_code
_entity_poly.pdbx_strand_id
1 'polypeptide(L)' 'MTTRPYVILSAAMSVDGYLDDTRSERLLLSNAEDFDRVDQVRAESDAILIGANTMRKDNPRLLVNSDERRAQRVAEGKP' A
#
# COMPACT_ATOMS: atom_id res chain seq x y z
N MET A 1 -6.34 13.63 26.13
CA MET A 1 -5.87 13.64 24.72
C MET A 1 -6.48 12.45 24.03
N THR A 2 -7.16 12.64 22.90
CA THR A 2 -7.66 11.51 22.09
C THR A 2 -6.47 10.87 21.37
N THR A 3 -6.19 9.61 21.68
CA THR A 3 -5.15 8.82 21.01
C THR A 3 -5.62 8.56 19.58
N ARG A 4 -4.98 9.21 18.61
CA ARG A 4 -5.19 8.95 17.17
C ARG A 4 -3.94 8.30 16.61
N PRO A 5 -4.07 7.34 15.67
CA PRO A 5 -2.91 6.77 15.00
C PRO A 5 -2.18 7.84 14.18
N TYR A 6 -0.88 7.65 13.98
CA TYR A 6 -0.12 8.38 12.97
C TYR A 6 -0.53 7.84 11.59
N VAL A 7 -0.83 8.74 10.64
CA VAL A 7 -1.37 8.34 9.32
C VAL A 7 -0.44 8.83 8.23
N ILE A 8 -0.03 7.90 7.36
CA ILE A 8 0.70 8.17 6.12
C ILE A 8 -0.27 7.94 4.95
N LEU A 9 -0.37 8.91 4.06
CA LEU A 9 -1.05 8.74 2.77
C LEU A 9 -0.01 8.41 1.70
N SER A 10 -0.20 7.30 0.99
CA SER A 10 0.64 6.90 -0.14
C SER A 10 -0.23 6.62 -1.36
N ALA A 11 0.10 7.28 -2.48
CA ALA A 11 -0.56 7.10 -3.76
C ALA A 11 0.44 7.35 -4.89
N ALA A 12 0.37 6.54 -5.95
CA ALA A 12 1.05 6.79 -7.21
C ALA A 12 0.08 7.50 -8.15
N MET A 13 0.53 8.57 -8.79
CA MET A 13 -0.28 9.33 -9.74
C MET A 13 0.51 9.58 -11.02
N SER A 14 -0.20 9.67 -12.14
CA SER A 14 0.34 10.18 -13.38
C SER A 14 0.75 11.66 -13.23
N VAL A 15 1.57 12.16 -14.17
CA VAL A 15 2.07 13.54 -14.14
C VAL A 15 0.93 14.58 -14.22
N ASP A 16 -0.17 14.22 -14.87
CA ASP A 16 -1.39 15.01 -14.97
C ASP A 16 -2.38 14.81 -13.80
N GLY A 17 -1.99 14.05 -12.75
CA GLY A 17 -2.69 14.01 -11.46
C GLY A 17 -3.77 12.94 -11.33
N TYR A 18 -3.77 11.91 -12.18
CA TYR A 18 -4.74 10.81 -12.13
C TYR A 18 -4.15 9.57 -11.43
N LEU A 19 -5.01 8.86 -10.69
CA LEU A 19 -4.65 7.63 -9.98
C LEU A 19 -4.95 6.36 -10.79
N ASP A 20 -5.82 6.46 -11.78
CA ASP A 20 -6.40 5.35 -12.54
C ASP A 20 -6.87 5.87 -13.90
N ASP A 21 -7.20 4.96 -14.82
CA ASP A 21 -7.83 5.28 -16.09
C ASP A 21 -9.30 4.78 -16.15
N THR A 22 -9.89 4.73 -17.34
CA THR A 22 -11.28 4.30 -17.54
C THR A 22 -11.42 2.83 -17.96
N ARG A 23 -10.31 2.10 -18.05
CA ARG A 23 -10.29 0.68 -18.42
C ARG A 23 -10.68 -0.19 -17.23
N SER A 24 -10.92 -1.46 -17.52
CA SER A 24 -11.19 -2.47 -16.50
C SER A 24 -9.92 -3.11 -15.94
N GLU A 25 -8.80 -3.04 -16.66
CA GLU A 25 -7.53 -3.52 -16.13
C GLU A 25 -6.95 -2.53 -15.13
N ARG A 26 -6.29 -3.07 -14.10
CA ARG A 26 -5.55 -2.26 -13.14
C ARG A 26 -4.40 -1.53 -13.84
N LEU A 27 -4.38 -0.21 -13.73
CA LEU A 27 -3.27 0.62 -14.19
C LEU A 27 -2.08 0.53 -13.23
N LEU A 28 -0.89 0.26 -13.75
CA LEU A 28 0.37 0.30 -12.99
C LEU A 28 1.15 1.56 -13.38
N LEU A 29 1.20 2.53 -12.47
CA LEU A 29 1.89 3.81 -12.66
C LEU A 29 3.35 3.79 -12.19
N SER A 30 3.69 2.86 -11.30
CA SER A 30 4.97 2.80 -10.60
C SER A 30 5.93 1.77 -11.19
N ASN A 31 7.22 1.94 -10.89
CA ASN A 31 8.27 0.98 -11.21
C ASN A 31 8.56 0.04 -10.02
N ALA A 32 9.49 -0.89 -10.20
CA ALA A 32 9.87 -1.86 -9.17
C ALA A 32 10.42 -1.20 -7.89
N GLU A 33 11.19 -0.12 -8.03
CA GLU A 33 11.77 0.60 -6.88
C GLU A 33 10.69 1.28 -6.03
N ASP A 34 9.71 1.92 -6.66
CA ASP A 34 8.58 2.51 -5.92
C ASP A 34 7.67 1.44 -5.32
N PHE A 35 7.47 0.30 -5.98
CA PHE A 35 6.76 -0.84 -5.38
C PHE A 35 7.49 -1.39 -4.15
N ASP A 36 8.82 -1.47 -4.18
CA ASP A 36 9.62 -1.87 -3.01
C ASP A 36 9.50 -0.85 -1.85
N ARG A 37 9.55 0.45 -2.17
CA ARG A 37 9.33 1.52 -1.20
C ARG A 37 7.94 1.45 -0.56
N VAL A 38 6.89 1.21 -1.35
CA VAL A 38 5.52 1.02 -0.84
C VAL A 38 5.43 -0.24 0.04
N ASP A 39 6.14 -1.30 -0.33
CA ASP A 39 6.22 -2.53 0.47
C ASP A 39 6.87 -2.27 1.84
N GLN A 40 7.94 -1.48 1.89
CA GLN A 40 8.54 -1.02 3.15
C GLN A 40 7.54 -0.22 4.00
N VAL A 41 6.81 0.73 3.42
CA VAL A 41 5.79 1.52 4.15
C VAL A 41 4.70 0.61 4.73
N ARG A 42 4.28 -0.42 4.00
CA ARG A 42 3.34 -1.43 4.52
C ARG A 42 3.94 -2.22 5.66
N ALA A 43 5.21 -2.62 5.54
CA ALA A 43 5.91 -3.37 6.58
C ALA A 43 6.14 -2.57 7.87
N GLU A 44 6.14 -1.24 7.80
CA GLU A 44 6.25 -0.35 8.96
C GLU A 44 4.89 0.01 9.58
N SER A 45 3.79 -0.17 8.84
CA SER A 45 2.45 0.22 9.26
C SER A 45 1.76 -0.88 10.09
N ASP A 46 0.99 -0.50 11.10
CA ASP A 46 0.18 -1.45 11.88
C ASP A 46 -1.11 -1.87 11.16
N ALA A 47 -1.62 -1.01 10.28
CA ALA A 47 -2.83 -1.24 9.51
C ALA A 47 -2.77 -0.55 8.14
N ILE A 48 -3.44 -1.13 7.14
CA ILE A 48 -3.61 -0.56 5.81
C ILE A 48 -5.09 -0.25 5.60
N LEU A 49 -5.37 0.97 5.14
CA LEU A 49 -6.71 1.42 4.80
C LEU A 49 -6.81 1.69 3.29
N ILE A 50 -7.87 1.17 2.67
CA ILE A 50 -8.24 1.50 1.28
C ILE A 50 -9.73 1.82 1.17
N GLY A 51 -10.10 2.50 0.09
CA GLY A 51 -11.50 2.71 -0.25
C GLY A 51 -12.15 1.44 -0.82
N ALA A 52 -13.47 1.30 -0.61
CA ALA A 52 -14.22 0.16 -1.14
C ALA A 52 -14.20 0.07 -2.68
N ASN A 53 -14.06 1.19 -3.39
CA ASN A 53 -13.94 1.19 -4.85
C ASN A 53 -12.65 0.54 -5.33
N THR A 54 -11.52 0.84 -4.68
CA THR A 54 -10.22 0.17 -4.94
C THR A 54 -10.34 -1.33 -4.71
N MET A 55 -11.02 -1.76 -3.62
CA MET A 55 -11.24 -3.18 -3.37
C MET A 55 -12.01 -3.87 -4.50
N ARG A 56 -13.08 -3.24 -5.00
CA ARG A 56 -13.93 -3.84 -6.05
C ARG A 56 -13.25 -3.86 -7.42
N LYS A 57 -12.49 -2.81 -7.76
CA LYS A 57 -11.80 -2.71 -9.05
C LYS A 57 -10.54 -3.55 -9.11
N ASP A 58 -9.69 -3.43 -8.09
CA ASP A 58 -8.32 -3.98 -8.14
C ASP A 58 -8.17 -5.30 -7.38
N ASN A 59 -9.10 -5.60 -6.45
CA ASN A 59 -9.04 -6.74 -5.54
C ASN A 59 -7.62 -6.98 -4.96
N PRO A 60 -6.99 -5.95 -4.36
CA PRO A 60 -5.60 -6.05 -3.95
C PRO A 60 -5.47 -6.96 -2.74
N ARG A 61 -4.40 -7.78 -2.70
CA ARG A 61 -4.11 -8.64 -1.54
C ARG A 61 -3.65 -7.88 -0.30
N LEU A 62 -3.15 -6.64 -0.49
CA LEU A 62 -2.64 -5.75 0.57
C LEU A 62 -1.62 -6.39 1.51
N LEU A 63 -0.79 -7.29 0.99
CA LEU A 63 0.27 -7.93 1.75
C LEU A 63 1.55 -7.08 1.75
N VAL A 64 2.39 -7.34 2.76
CA VAL A 64 3.84 -7.17 2.66
C VAL A 64 4.37 -8.30 1.78
N ASN A 65 5.01 -7.97 0.67
CA ASN A 65 5.49 -8.90 -0.33
C ASN A 65 6.86 -9.48 0.03
N SER A 66 7.78 -8.69 0.58
CA SER A 66 9.11 -9.17 0.97
C SER A 66 9.05 -10.18 2.12
N ASP A 67 9.67 -11.33 1.92
CA ASP A 67 9.81 -12.38 2.95
C ASP A 67 10.59 -11.89 4.17
N GLU A 68 11.64 -11.11 3.92
CA GLU A 68 12.51 -10.55 4.96
C GLU A 68 11.75 -9.56 5.83
N ARG A 69 10.98 -8.65 5.20
CA ARG A 69 10.14 -7.68 5.93
C ARG A 69 9.06 -8.37 6.76
N ARG A 70 8.46 -9.45 6.25
CA ARG A 70 7.50 -10.26 7.02
C ARG A 70 8.17 -10.93 8.21
N ALA A 71 9.33 -11.56 8.01
CA ALA A 71 10.09 -12.20 9.09
C ALA A 71 10.48 -11.20 10.18
N GLN A 72 10.90 -9.99 9.79
CA GLN A 72 11.22 -8.92 10.72
C GLN A 72 9.99 -8.49 11.54
N ARG A 73 8.83 -8.29 10.91
CA ARG A 73 7.59 -7.96 11.65
C ARG A 73 7.23 -9.00 12.68
N VAL A 74 7.31 -10.28 12.31
CA VAL A 74 7.06 -11.39 13.24
C VAL A 74 8.05 -11.38 14.40
N ALA A 75 9.34 -11.15 14.12
CA ALA A 75 10.37 -11.04 15.16
C ALA A 75 10.14 -9.84 16.12
N GLU A 76 9.55 -8.75 15.61
CA GLU A 76 9.16 -7.57 16.39
C GLU A 76 7.81 -7.73 17.12
N GLY A 77 7.12 -8.87 16.98
CA GLY A 77 5.81 -9.11 17.58
C GLY A 77 4.68 -8.28 16.98
N LYS A 78 4.88 -7.76 15.75
CA LYS A 78 3.87 -7.01 15.01
C LYS A 78 2.94 -7.97 14.24
N PRO A 79 1.65 -7.61 14.07
CA PRO A 79 0.70 -8.40 13.29
C PRO A 79 1.10 -8.52 11.82
#